data_AF-A0A378TE65-F1
#
_entry.id   AF-A0A378TE65-F1
#
_cell.length_a   1.000
_cell.length_b   1.000
_cell.length_c   1.000
_cell.angle_alpha   90.00
_cell.angle_beta   90.00
_cell.angle_gamma   90.00
#
_symmetry.space_group_name_H-M   'P 1'
#
loop_
_entity.id
_entity.type
_entity.pdbx_description
1 polymer ?
#
loop_
_entity_poly.entity_id
_entity_poly.type
_entity_poly.pdbx_seq_one_letter_code
_entity_poly.pdbx_strand_id
1 'polypeptide(L)'
;MFDTEISNLSRQGMTTGGIALHLGLEPQYVRQMVSAEVTGLNGKPVYIDTAAEPLPKLASAPPPQKRQPTASRVNRRAAAEKRRAAILQKLAELNTALEA
;
A
#
# COMPACT_ATOMS: atom_id res chain seq x y z
N MET A 1 -3.14 -7.27 26.02
CA MET A 1 -3.88 -6.17 25.37
C MET A 1 -3.05 -5.73 24.19
N PHE A 2 -3.34 -6.25 22.99
CA PHE A 2 -2.64 -5.86 21.77
C PHE A 2 -3.26 -4.63 21.11
N ASP A 3 -4.46 -4.25 21.57
CA ASP A 3 -5.26 -3.17 20.99
C ASP A 3 -4.49 -1.85 20.98
N THR A 4 -3.98 -1.40 22.12
CA THR A 4 -3.20 -0.16 22.26
C THR A 4 -1.92 -0.15 21.43
N GLU A 5 -1.30 -1.31 21.27
CA GLU A 5 -0.05 -1.46 20.52
C GLU A 5 -0.31 -1.41 19.00
N ILE A 6 -1.40 -2.05 18.55
CA ILE A 6 -1.89 -1.95 17.17
C ILE A 6 -2.20 -0.50 16.81
N SER A 7 -2.89 0.25 17.69
CA SER A 7 -3.21 1.66 17.49
C SER A 7 -1.96 2.52 17.36
N ASN A 8 -0.99 2.31 18.25
CA ASN A 8 0.26 3.06 18.26
C ASN A 8 1.07 2.83 16.97
N LEU A 9 1.20 1.57 16.54
CA LEU A 9 1.92 1.23 15.31
C LEU A 9 1.19 1.74 14.06
N SER A 10 -0.15 1.70 14.06
CA SER A 10 -0.97 2.30 13.00
C SER A 10 -0.75 3.81 12.90
N ARG A 11 -0.73 4.53 14.02
CA ARG A 11 -0.43 5.98 14.07
C ARG A 11 0.99 6.33 13.63
N GLN A 12 1.94 5.42 13.82
CA GLN A 12 3.30 5.53 13.28
C GLN A 12 3.38 5.29 11.76
N GLY A 13 2.25 5.02 11.10
CA GLY A 13 2.17 4.80 9.65
C GLY A 13 2.52 3.38 9.21
N MET A 14 2.57 2.43 10.15
CA MET A 14 2.85 1.03 9.84
C MET A 14 1.64 0.38 9.17
N THR A 15 1.88 -0.41 8.11
CA THR A 15 0.79 -1.12 7.42
C THR A 15 0.23 -2.24 8.28
N THR A 16 -1.06 -2.58 8.11
CA THR A 16 -1.72 -3.67 8.85
C THR A 16 -0.99 -5.01 8.74
N GLY A 17 -0.39 -5.32 7.58
CA GLY A 17 0.44 -6.51 7.40
C GLY A 17 1.76 -6.45 8.18
N GLY A 18 2.38 -5.26 8.27
CA GLY A 18 3.59 -5.06 9.07
C GLY A 18 3.32 -5.19 10.56
N ILE A 19 2.20 -4.65 11.04
CA ILE A 19 1.76 -4.76 12.44
C ILE A 19 1.47 -6.23 12.79
N ALA A 20 0.77 -6.94 11.91
CA ALA A 20 0.45 -8.36 12.08
C ALA A 20 1.71 -9.22 12.22
N LEU A 21 2.70 -9.01 11.35
CA LEU A 21 3.99 -9.70 11.44
C LEU A 21 4.78 -9.33 12.70
N HIS A 22 4.72 -8.06 13.13
CA HIS A 22 5.46 -7.59 14.31
C HIS A 22 4.90 -8.16 15.61
N LEU A 23 3.58 -8.25 15.72
CA LEU A 23 2.89 -8.74 16.92
C LEU A 23 2.58 -10.25 16.87
N GLY A 24 2.89 -10.93 15.76
CA GLY A 24 2.56 -12.34 15.55
C GLY A 24 1.04 -12.58 15.47
N LEU A 25 0.29 -11.61 14.98
CA LEU A 25 -1.17 -11.64 14.89
C LEU A 25 -1.63 -11.92 13.46
N GLU A 26 -2.89 -12.34 13.34
CA GLU A 26 -3.51 -12.49 12.03
C GLU A 26 -3.78 -11.11 11.39
N PRO A 27 -3.43 -10.89 10.11
CA PRO A 27 -3.67 -9.60 9.43
C PRO A 27 -5.14 -9.18 9.38
N GLN A 28 -6.07 -10.13 9.50
CA GLN A 28 -7.50 -9.86 9.53
C GLN A 28 -7.93 -9.23 10.86
N TYR A 29 -7.37 -9.71 11.98
CA TYR A 29 -7.61 -9.15 13.31
C TYR A 29 -7.12 -7.70 13.42
N VAL A 30 -5.91 -7.42 12.93
CA VAL A 30 -5.36 -6.05 12.91
C VAL A 30 -6.22 -5.09 12.07
N ARG A 31 -6.74 -5.56 10.93
CA ARG A 31 -7.65 -4.75 10.09
C ARG A 31 -8.95 -4.40 10.83
N GLN A 32 -9.54 -5.36 11.53
CA GLN A 32 -10.75 -5.13 12.31
C GLN A 32 -10.50 -4.08 13.39
N MET A 33 -9.40 -4.20 14.13
CA MET A 33 -9.05 -3.24 15.18
C MET A 33 -8.83 -1.83 14.64
N VAL A 34 -8.02 -1.67 13.59
CA VAL A 34 -7.76 -0.35 12.98
C VAL A 34 -9.05 0.23 12.40
N SER A 35 -9.92 -0.60 11.80
CA SER A 35 -11.20 -0.12 11.28
C SER A 35 -12.13 0.37 12.38
N ALA A 36 -12.22 -0.35 13.51
CA ALA A 36 -13.05 0.00 14.65
C ALA A 36 -12.63 1.35 15.26
N GLU A 37 -11.32 1.61 15.34
CA GLU A 37 -10.79 2.90 15.80
C GLU A 37 -11.10 4.06 14.86
N VAL A 38 -10.95 3.85 13.54
CA VAL A 38 -11.12 4.92 12.54
C VAL A 38 -12.59 5.31 12.37
N THR A 39 -13.52 4.35 12.43
CA THR A 39 -14.93 4.63 12.17
C THR A 39 -15.71 5.11 13.39
N GLY A 40 -15.16 5.04 14.61
CA GLY A 40 -15.87 5.42 15.85
C GLY A 40 -17.20 4.67 16.07
N LEU A 41 -17.44 3.66 15.24
CA LEU A 41 -18.66 2.89 15.12
C LEU A 41 -18.24 1.45 15.37
N ASN A 42 -18.96 0.80 16.29
CA ASN A 42 -19.07 -0.65 16.39
C ASN A 42 -19.65 -1.22 15.07
N GLY A 43 -18.92 -1.09 13.98
CA GLY A 43 -19.24 -1.62 12.67
C GLY A 43 -19.09 -3.13 12.77
N LYS A 44 -20.22 -3.82 12.77
CA LYS A 44 -20.29 -5.29 12.80
C LYS A 44 -19.25 -5.85 11.82
N PRO A 45 -18.38 -6.78 12.26
CA PRO A 45 -17.49 -7.47 11.35
C PRO A 45 -18.35 -8.09 10.24
N VAL A 46 -18.07 -7.73 9.00
CA VAL A 46 -18.63 -8.44 7.84
C VAL A 46 -17.92 -9.79 7.83
N TYR A 47 -18.52 -10.76 8.50
CA TYR A 47 -18.19 -12.16 8.29
C TYR A 47 -18.64 -12.48 6.86
N ILE A 48 -17.68 -12.78 5.99
CA ILE A 48 -17.98 -13.46 4.75
C ILE A 48 -18.33 -14.89 5.19
N ASP A 49 -19.60 -15.15 5.45
CA ASP A 49 -20.09 -16.50 5.58
C ASP A 49 -19.72 -17.24 4.29
N THR A 50 -18.91 -18.28 4.43
CA THR A 50 -18.62 -19.25 3.37
C THR A 50 -19.87 -20.12 3.11
N ALA A 51 -21.01 -19.47 2.89
CA ALA A 51 -22.26 -20.03 2.43
C ALA A 51 -22.68 -19.38 1.10
N ALA A 52 -21.72 -18.85 0.33
CA ALA A 52 -21.94 -18.62 -1.07
C ALA A 52 -22.04 -20.00 -1.75
N GLU A 53 -23.18 -20.25 -2.41
CA GLU A 53 -23.40 -21.38 -3.30
C GLU A 53 -22.12 -21.77 -4.04
N PRO A 54 -21.85 -23.08 -4.25
CA PRO A 54 -20.70 -23.48 -5.06
C PRO A 54 -20.86 -22.84 -6.44
N LEU A 55 -20.09 -21.77 -6.67
CA LEU A 55 -19.97 -21.11 -7.96
C LEU A 55 -19.73 -22.23 -8.99
N PRO A 56 -20.49 -22.27 -10.09
CA PRO A 56 -20.32 -23.30 -11.10
C PRO A 56 -18.84 -23.35 -11.46
N LYS A 57 -18.23 -24.53 -11.34
CA LYS A 57 -16.81 -24.76 -11.62
C LYS A 57 -16.50 -24.12 -12.97
N LEU A 58 -15.92 -22.92 -12.95
CA LEU A 58 -15.36 -22.30 -14.13
C LEU A 58 -14.25 -23.24 -14.56
N ALA A 59 -14.54 -23.98 -15.62
CA ALA A 59 -13.61 -24.83 -16.30
C ALA A 59 -12.31 -24.04 -16.52
N SER A 60 -11.22 -24.57 -15.98
CA SER A 60 -9.83 -24.16 -16.26
C SER A 60 -9.62 -22.64 -16.31
N ALA A 61 -9.40 -22.01 -15.16
CA ALA A 61 -8.79 -20.69 -15.13
C ALA A 61 -7.49 -20.72 -15.97
N PRO A 62 -7.33 -19.84 -16.98
CA PRO A 62 -6.10 -19.81 -17.76
C PRO A 62 -4.92 -19.42 -16.86
N PRO A 63 -3.70 -19.91 -17.16
CA PRO A 63 -2.53 -19.69 -16.31
C PRO A 63 -2.24 -18.19 -16.13
N PRO A 64 -1.58 -17.81 -15.02
CA PRO A 64 -1.37 -16.41 -14.66
C PRO A 64 -0.59 -15.69 -15.77
N GLN A 65 -1.27 -14.75 -16.44
CA GLN A 65 -0.61 -13.90 -17.42
C GLN A 65 0.42 -13.04 -16.70
N LYS A 66 1.69 -13.24 -17.04
CA LYS A 66 2.81 -12.37 -16.64
C LYS A 66 2.40 -10.94 -16.97
N ARG A 67 2.15 -10.11 -15.95
CA ARG A 67 1.82 -8.68 -16.12
C ARG A 67 2.98 -8.00 -16.83
N GLN A 68 2.86 -7.86 -18.15
CA GLN A 68 3.79 -7.05 -18.92
C GLN A 68 3.75 -5.61 -18.39
N PRO A 69 4.91 -4.97 -18.21
CA PRO A 69 4.94 -3.56 -17.87
C PRO A 69 4.29 -2.77 -19.01
N THR A 70 3.14 -2.17 -18.74
CA THR A 70 2.49 -1.28 -19.71
C THR A 70 3.42 -0.10 -20.00
N ALA A 71 3.51 0.30 -21.27
CA ALA A 71 4.39 1.37 -21.76
C ALA A 71 4.27 2.70 -20.97
N SER A 72 3.15 2.91 -20.27
CA SER A 72 2.92 4.07 -19.41
C SER A 72 3.92 4.18 -18.24
N ARG A 73 4.45 3.07 -17.71
CA ARG A 73 5.46 3.11 -16.63
C ARG A 73 6.84 3.55 -17.11
N VAL A 74 7.23 3.18 -18.33
CA VAL A 74 8.52 3.57 -18.92
C VAL A 74 8.51 5.06 -19.25
N ASN A 75 7.40 5.57 -19.82
CA ASN A 75 7.24 6.98 -20.13
C ASN A 75 7.24 7.87 -18.88
N ARG A 76 6.65 7.40 -17.75
CA ARG A 76 6.69 8.15 -16.48
C ARG A 76 8.10 8.24 -15.89
N ARG A 77 8.92 7.20 -16.02
CA ARG A 77 10.32 7.22 -15.55
C ARG A 77 11.17 8.20 -16.36
N ALA A 78 11.06 8.16 -17.69
CA ALA A 78 11.79 9.07 -18.57
C ALA A 78 11.41 10.55 -18.32
N ALA A 79 10.13 10.84 -18.06
CA ALA A 79 9.69 12.20 -17.72
C ALA A 79 10.22 12.67 -16.36
N ALA A 80 10.27 11.78 -15.36
CA ALA A 80 10.82 12.11 -14.04
C ALA A 80 12.33 12.38 -14.09
N GLU A 81 13.07 11.63 -14.90
CA GLU A 81 14.52 11.79 -15.05
C GLU A 81 14.91 13.10 -15.74
N LYS A 82 14.17 13.49 -16.80
CA LYS A 82 14.35 14.82 -17.43
C LYS A 82 14.10 15.97 -16.45
N ARG A 83 13.06 15.87 -15.60
CA ARG A 83 12.79 16.88 -14.57
C ARG A 83 13.90 16.95 -13.55
N ARG A 84 14.45 15.81 -13.12
CA ARG A 84 15.58 15.76 -12.18
C ARG A 84 16.82 16.43 -12.77
N ALA A 85 17.16 16.16 -14.03
CA ALA A 85 18.31 16.77 -14.70
C ALA A 85 18.17 18.30 -14.80
N ALA A 86 16.98 18.80 -15.17
CA ALA A 86 16.72 20.23 -15.26
C ALA A 86 16.85 20.95 -13.90
N ILE A 87 16.40 20.31 -12.82
CA ILE A 87 16.55 20.86 -11.46
C ILE A 87 18.02 20.91 -11.06
N LEU A 88 18.80 19.86 -11.34
CA LEU A 88 20.22 19.85 -11.03
C LEU A 88 21.02 20.91 -11.80
N GLN A 89 20.68 21.17 -13.07
CA GLN A 89 21.29 22.25 -13.83
C GLN A 89 21.00 23.62 -13.22
N LYS A 90 19.73 23.91 -12.87
CA LYS A 90 19.37 25.17 -12.20
C LYS A 90 20.07 25.34 -10.86
N LEU A 91 20.22 24.25 -10.09
CA LEU A 91 20.97 24.29 -8.84
C LEU A 91 22.46 24.57 -9.07
N ALA A 92 23.06 23.98 -10.11
CA ALA A 92 24.44 24.25 -10.48
C ALA A 92 24.65 25.71 -10.91
N GLU A 93 23.76 26.26 -11.75
CA GLU A 93 23.79 27.66 -12.18
C GLU A 93 23.68 28.62 -10.99
N LEU A 94 22.75 28.36 -10.06
CA LEU A 94 22.61 29.14 -8.84
C LEU A 94 23.85 29.04 -7.95
N ASN A 95 24.45 27.86 -7.84
CA ASN A 95 25.66 27.69 -7.04
C ASN A 95 26.85 28.42 -7.65
N THR A 96 27.02 28.39 -8.98
CA THR A 96 28.06 29.17 -9.67
C THR A 96 27.85 30.68 -9.58
N ALA A 97 26.60 31.14 -9.49
CA ALA A 97 26.28 32.55 -9.28
C ALA A 97 26.47 33.01 -7.82
N LEU A 98 26.54 32.06 -6.87
CA LEU A 98 26.78 32.31 -5.45
C LEU A 98 28.27 32.26 -5.11
N GLU A 99 29.06 31.50 -5.87
CA GLU A 99 30.52 31.37 -5.73
C GLU A 99 31.31 32.40 -6.56
N ALA A 100 30.64 33.17 -7.44
CA ALA A 100 31.21 34.29 -8.21
C ALA A 100 30.97 35.64 -7.50
#